data_AF-A0A1Z4GGR8-F1
#
_entry.id   AF-A0A1Z4GGR8-F1
#
_cell.length_a   1.000
_cell.length_b   1.000
_cell.length_c   1.000
_cell.angle_alpha   90.00
_cell.angle_beta   90.00
_cell.angle_gamma   90.00
#
_symmetry.space_group_name_H-M   'P 1'
#
loop_
_entity.id
_entity.type
_entity.pdbx_description
1 polymer ?
#
loop_
_entity_poly.entity_id
_entity_poly.type
_entity_poly.pdbx_seq_one_letter_code
_entity_poly.pdbx_strand_id
1 'polypeptide(L)'
;MPKRIAPHQKPRQLLAAFTSRSFILLVSIMVFAESGMATARHYAVKIAQQPPTEAQDATRTAAERIFQEADKLVRQGTAESRKQAIEKFKTALQLWQKVGDFKQQAITLNAMGFVYSTLGNKQQALVLYNQSLPLFRQVGYKEGEATTFNNIGGVYDALGDQGERI
;
A
#
# COMPACT_ATOMS: atom_id res chain seq x y z
N MET A 1 -17.35 84.79 44.80
CA MET A 1 -18.78 84.42 44.85
C MET A 1 -19.46 84.88 43.57
N PRO A 2 -20.63 84.34 43.18
CA PRO A 2 -21.25 83.07 43.58
C PRO A 2 -20.71 81.97 42.62
N LYS A 3 -21.40 80.95 42.09
CA LYS A 3 -22.70 80.29 42.34
C LYS A 3 -22.55 78.77 42.08
N ARG A 4 -23.63 78.00 42.20
CA ARG A 4 -23.70 76.52 42.16
C ARG A 4 -25.00 76.10 41.46
N ILE A 5 -24.97 75.28 40.41
CA ILE A 5 -26.15 74.52 39.92
C ILE A 5 -25.70 73.14 39.40
N ALA A 6 -26.30 72.09 39.96
CA ALA A 6 -26.52 70.76 39.40
C ALA A 6 -28.03 70.47 39.57
N PRO A 7 -28.61 69.26 39.39
CA PRO A 7 -28.11 68.00 38.81
C PRO A 7 -29.18 67.37 37.85
N HIS A 8 -29.33 66.03 37.86
CA HIS A 8 -30.49 65.22 37.42
C HIS A 8 -30.60 64.88 35.91
N GLN A 9 -30.43 63.60 35.54
CA GLN A 9 -31.47 62.55 35.34
C GLN A 9 -32.26 62.70 34.01
N LYS A 10 -32.65 61.65 33.26
CA LYS A 10 -32.89 60.23 33.57
C LYS A 10 -32.66 59.36 32.28
N PRO A 11 -32.77 58.02 32.30
CA PRO A 11 -32.31 57.15 31.21
C PRO A 11 -33.34 56.99 30.08
N ARG A 12 -32.87 56.47 28.94
CA ARG A 12 -33.72 55.75 27.97
C ARG A 12 -33.23 54.30 27.88
N GLN A 13 -34.08 53.40 28.36
CA GLN A 13 -33.96 51.95 28.10
C GLN A 13 -34.74 51.60 26.83
N LEU A 14 -34.54 50.36 26.36
CA LEU A 14 -35.30 49.66 25.30
C LEU A 14 -35.02 50.20 23.87
N LEU A 15 -34.88 49.39 22.84
CA LEU A 15 -35.15 47.94 22.74
C LEU A 15 -33.89 47.08 22.67
N ALA A 16 -33.99 45.87 23.22
CA ALA A 16 -33.14 44.76 22.79
C ALA A 16 -33.63 44.27 21.42
N ALA A 17 -32.70 44.12 20.47
CA ALA A 17 -32.88 43.26 19.31
C ALA A 17 -31.86 42.11 19.42
N PHE A 18 -32.32 40.97 19.95
CA PHE A 18 -31.78 39.66 19.57
C PHE A 18 -31.75 39.62 18.02
N THR A 19 -30.68 39.23 17.35
CA THR A 19 -30.12 37.87 17.45
C THR A 19 -28.61 37.80 17.18
N SER A 20 -27.90 37.09 18.07
CA SER A 20 -26.97 35.97 17.76
C SER A 20 -26.25 35.97 16.39
N ARG A 21 -24.92 35.95 16.27
CA ARG A 21 -23.78 35.76 17.21
C ARG A 21 -22.58 36.50 16.61
N SER A 22 -21.89 37.36 17.36
CA SER A 22 -20.73 37.01 18.21
C SER A 22 -19.56 36.38 17.45
N PHE A 23 -18.36 36.95 17.70
CA PHE A 23 -17.05 36.30 17.56
C PHE A 23 -16.32 36.28 16.19
N ILE A 24 -16.26 37.43 15.50
CA ILE A 24 -15.10 37.77 14.64
C ILE A 24 -14.52 39.13 15.08
N LEU A 25 -13.98 39.20 16.30
CA LEU A 25 -13.18 40.35 16.73
C LEU A 25 -12.18 40.00 17.84
N LEU A 26 -11.29 39.05 17.55
CA LEU A 26 -9.97 38.92 18.19
C LEU A 26 -8.93 38.46 17.15
N VAL A 27 -8.82 39.18 16.03
CA VAL A 27 -7.57 39.20 15.25
C VAL A 27 -6.60 40.06 16.05
N SER A 28 -5.94 39.47 17.04
CA SER A 28 -4.92 40.12 17.87
C SER A 28 -4.16 39.08 18.69
N ILE A 29 -2.84 39.23 18.73
CA ILE A 29 -1.93 38.60 19.70
C ILE A 29 -1.67 37.10 19.48
N MET A 30 -0.67 36.83 18.63
CA MET A 30 0.51 36.05 19.02
C MET A 30 0.29 34.61 19.53
N VAL A 31 0.12 33.66 18.60
CA VAL A 31 0.45 32.24 18.86
C VAL A 31 1.58 31.79 17.92
N PHE A 32 2.81 32.03 18.36
CA PHE A 32 4.03 31.55 17.72
C PHE A 32 4.27 30.07 18.10
N ALA A 33 3.32 29.18 17.77
CA ALA A 33 3.33 27.78 18.23
C ALA A 33 2.49 26.77 17.39
N GLU A 34 2.50 26.85 16.05
CA GLU A 34 1.83 25.83 15.20
C GLU A 34 2.71 25.11 14.15
N SER A 35 4.04 25.24 14.21
CA SER A 35 4.95 24.44 13.37
C SER A 35 5.10 22.97 13.79
N GLY A 36 4.59 22.58 14.97
CA GLY A 36 4.67 21.20 15.49
C GLY A 36 3.44 20.31 15.26
N MET A 37 2.25 20.86 15.00
CA MET A 37 1.00 20.08 14.95
C MET A 37 0.51 19.74 13.53
N ALA A 38 0.93 20.48 12.50
CA ALA A 38 0.56 20.18 11.11
C ALA A 38 1.18 18.85 10.60
N THR A 39 2.36 18.50 11.10
CA THR A 39 3.03 17.21 10.87
C THR A 39 2.35 16.08 11.66
N ALA A 40 2.04 16.30 12.95
CA ALA A 40 1.41 15.32 13.81
C ALA A 40 0.08 14.77 13.25
N ARG A 41 -0.75 15.61 12.61
CA ARG A 41 -1.99 15.16 11.94
C ARG A 41 -1.73 14.16 10.81
N HIS A 42 -0.67 14.35 10.01
CA HIS A 42 -0.31 13.42 8.93
C HIS A 42 0.25 12.09 9.46
N TYR A 43 0.97 12.10 10.58
CA TYR A 43 1.45 10.86 11.22
C TYR A 43 0.33 10.11 11.95
N ALA A 44 -0.52 10.80 12.71
CA ALA A 44 -1.61 10.18 13.48
C ALA A 44 -2.67 9.50 12.59
N VAL A 45 -3.04 10.11 11.45
CA VAL A 45 -3.92 9.48 10.47
C VAL A 45 -3.30 8.20 9.90
N LYS A 46 -1.98 8.15 9.74
CA LYS A 46 -1.27 6.97 9.24
C LYS A 46 -1.22 5.84 10.28
N ILE A 47 -1.07 6.15 11.57
CA ILE A 47 -1.17 5.18 12.67
C ILE A 47 -2.59 4.60 12.76
N ALA A 48 -3.62 5.44 12.54
CA ALA A 48 -5.03 5.01 12.58
C ALA A 48 -5.50 4.22 11.33
N GLN A 49 -4.66 4.09 10.29
CA GLN A 49 -4.99 3.41 9.03
C GLN A 49 -4.19 2.13 8.76
N GLN A 50 -3.19 1.82 9.58
CA GLN A 50 -2.56 0.50 9.56
C GLN A 50 -3.47 -0.47 10.33
N PRO A 51 -3.95 -1.58 9.74
CA PRO A 51 -4.60 -2.63 10.52
C PRO A 51 -3.61 -3.10 11.62
N PRO A 52 -4.10 -3.44 12.82
CA PRO A 52 -3.24 -3.80 13.95
C PRO A 52 -2.23 -4.88 13.53
N THR A 53 -1.01 -4.81 14.09
CA THR A 53 0.12 -5.70 13.74
C THR A 53 -0.29 -7.17 13.73
N GLU A 54 -1.07 -7.61 14.71
CA GLU A 54 -1.66 -8.95 14.80
C GLU A 54 -2.48 -9.36 13.55
N ALA A 55 -3.27 -8.46 12.97
CA ALA A 55 -4.03 -8.71 11.76
C ALA A 55 -3.14 -8.74 10.50
N GLN A 56 -2.06 -7.94 10.47
CA GLN A 56 -1.05 -8.01 9.42
C GLN A 56 -0.27 -9.33 9.48
N ASP A 57 0.13 -9.75 10.68
CA ASP A 57 0.86 -10.99 10.93
C ASP A 57 0.00 -12.22 10.62
N ALA A 58 -1.29 -12.21 10.97
CA ALA A 58 -2.25 -13.23 10.55
C ALA A 58 -2.39 -13.29 9.02
N THR A 59 -2.43 -12.13 8.35
CA THR A 59 -2.53 -12.05 6.88
C THR A 59 -1.25 -12.55 6.19
N ARG A 60 -0.06 -12.18 6.68
CA ARG A 60 1.24 -12.69 6.23
C ARG A 60 1.34 -14.21 6.45
N THR A 61 0.88 -14.71 7.60
CA THR A 61 0.86 -16.15 7.91
C THR A 61 -0.08 -16.93 6.98
N ALA A 62 -1.24 -16.35 6.63
CA ALA A 62 -2.15 -16.94 5.65
C ALA A 62 -1.54 -16.95 4.24
N ALA A 63 -0.90 -15.85 3.82
CA ALA A 63 -0.21 -15.74 2.54
C ALA A 63 0.90 -16.79 2.39
N GLU A 64 1.73 -16.96 3.43
CA GLU A 64 2.80 -17.95 3.49
C GLU A 64 2.25 -19.38 3.35
N ARG A 65 1.20 -19.75 4.11
CA ARG A 65 0.58 -21.08 4.01
C ARG A 65 0.09 -21.38 2.60
N ILE A 66 -0.59 -20.43 1.97
CA ILE A 66 -1.13 -20.56 0.60
C ILE A 66 0.01 -20.66 -0.43
N PHE A 67 1.10 -19.90 -0.25
CA PHE A 67 2.31 -20.01 -1.08
C PHE A 67 2.95 -21.40 -0.95
N GLN A 68 3.12 -21.91 0.27
CA GLN A 68 3.66 -23.25 0.52
C GLN A 68 2.78 -24.39 -0.03
N GLU A 69 1.46 -24.19 -0.07
CA GLU A 69 0.54 -25.11 -0.77
C GLU A 69 0.73 -25.07 -2.29
N ALA A 70 0.93 -23.88 -2.87
CA ALA A 70 1.24 -23.73 -4.29
C ALA A 70 2.55 -24.44 -4.66
N ASP A 71 3.61 -24.26 -3.88
CA ASP A 71 4.90 -24.94 -4.07
C ASP A 71 4.78 -26.47 -4.03
N LYS A 72 3.96 -27.01 -3.11
CA LYS A 72 3.67 -28.45 -3.06
C LYS A 72 2.96 -28.93 -4.34
N LEU A 73 2.01 -28.16 -4.87
CA LEU A 73 1.32 -28.46 -6.13
C LEU A 73 2.26 -28.37 -7.35
N VAL A 74 3.21 -27.44 -7.38
CA VAL A 74 4.26 -27.41 -8.41
C VAL A 74 5.13 -28.66 -8.36
N ARG A 75 5.51 -29.12 -7.15
CA ARG A 75 6.34 -30.32 -6.94
C ARG A 75 5.65 -31.63 -7.37
N GLN A 76 4.32 -31.68 -7.43
CA GLN A 76 3.58 -32.81 -8.02
C GLN A 76 3.81 -32.93 -9.54
N GLY A 77 4.32 -31.88 -10.20
CA GLY A 77 4.82 -31.93 -11.57
C GLY A 77 3.76 -31.93 -12.68
N THR A 78 2.53 -32.37 -12.40
CA THR A 78 1.45 -32.49 -13.39
C THR A 78 0.98 -31.13 -13.95
N ALA A 79 0.42 -31.12 -15.16
CA ALA A 79 -0.14 -29.90 -15.74
C ALA A 79 -1.33 -29.35 -14.92
N GLU A 80 -2.13 -30.21 -14.30
CA GLU A 80 -3.31 -29.80 -13.52
C GLU A 80 -2.92 -29.23 -12.16
N SER A 81 -2.00 -29.89 -11.42
CA SER A 81 -1.46 -29.34 -10.18
C SER A 81 -0.74 -28.01 -10.39
N ARG A 82 -0.06 -27.83 -11.53
CA ARG A 82 0.53 -26.53 -11.93
C ARG A 82 -0.53 -25.43 -12.13
N LYS A 83 -1.70 -25.71 -12.73
CA LYS A 83 -2.80 -24.73 -12.81
C LYS A 83 -3.35 -24.39 -11.43
N GLN A 84 -3.53 -25.38 -10.57
CA GLN A 84 -3.99 -25.16 -9.19
C GLN A 84 -2.97 -24.34 -8.37
N ALA A 85 -1.68 -24.55 -8.58
CA ALA A 85 -0.61 -23.74 -8.00
C ALA A 85 -0.70 -22.28 -8.44
N ILE A 86 -1.01 -21.99 -9.71
CA ILE A 86 -1.20 -20.62 -10.21
C ILE A 86 -2.33 -19.90 -9.45
N GLU A 87 -3.47 -20.55 -9.20
CA GLU A 87 -4.58 -19.92 -8.45
C GLU A 87 -4.26 -19.71 -6.96
N LYS A 88 -3.50 -20.64 -6.35
CA LYS A 88 -2.95 -20.46 -5.00
C LYS A 88 -1.96 -19.28 -4.96
N PHE A 89 -1.00 -19.21 -5.88
CA PHE A 89 -0.05 -18.09 -5.97
C PHE A 89 -0.76 -16.74 -6.19
N LYS A 90 -1.77 -16.65 -7.06
CA LYS A 90 -2.58 -15.42 -7.21
C LYS A 90 -3.22 -14.98 -5.88
N THR A 91 -3.73 -15.94 -5.11
CA THR A 91 -4.34 -15.67 -3.80
C THR A 91 -3.28 -15.20 -2.79
N ALA A 92 -2.13 -15.86 -2.72
CA ALA A 92 -1.00 -15.43 -1.88
C ALA A 92 -0.52 -14.02 -2.27
N LEU A 93 -0.38 -13.73 -3.58
CA LEU A 93 0.03 -12.42 -4.11
C LEU A 93 -0.91 -11.29 -3.65
N GLN A 94 -2.22 -11.50 -3.68
CA GLN A 94 -3.20 -10.54 -3.18
C GLN A 94 -3.04 -10.27 -1.67
N LEU A 95 -2.69 -11.28 -0.88
CA LEU A 95 -2.44 -11.10 0.56
C LEU A 95 -1.10 -10.38 0.79
N TRP A 96 -0.05 -10.71 0.02
CA TRP A 96 1.24 -10.01 0.07
C TRP A 96 1.13 -8.53 -0.34
N GLN A 97 0.23 -8.21 -1.27
CA GLN A 97 -0.13 -6.82 -1.62
C GLN A 97 -0.82 -6.10 -0.46
N LYS A 98 -1.79 -6.74 0.22
CA LYS A 98 -2.50 -6.14 1.38
C LYS A 98 -1.57 -5.81 2.55
N VAL A 99 -0.52 -6.59 2.79
CA VAL A 99 0.47 -6.34 3.86
C VAL A 99 1.72 -5.58 3.38
N GLY A 100 1.80 -5.19 2.11
CA GLY A 100 2.94 -4.45 1.56
C GLY A 100 4.25 -5.24 1.48
N ASP A 101 4.23 -6.58 1.46
CA ASP A 101 5.44 -7.40 1.36
C ASP A 101 5.94 -7.48 -0.09
N PHE A 102 6.66 -6.46 -0.53
CA PHE A 102 7.19 -6.39 -1.89
C PHE A 102 8.16 -7.53 -2.23
N LYS A 103 8.89 -8.08 -1.24
CA LYS A 103 9.79 -9.21 -1.46
C LYS A 103 8.98 -10.47 -1.82
N GLN A 104 7.94 -10.78 -1.04
CA GLN A 104 7.12 -11.97 -1.29
C GLN A 104 6.20 -11.81 -2.51
N GLN A 105 5.75 -10.59 -2.83
CA GLN A 105 5.10 -10.30 -4.12
C GLN A 105 6.02 -10.66 -5.29
N ALA A 106 7.29 -10.22 -5.25
CA ALA A 106 8.27 -10.51 -6.30
C ALA A 106 8.58 -12.01 -6.44
N ILE A 107 8.77 -12.71 -5.31
CA ILE A 107 8.97 -14.18 -5.28
C ILE A 107 7.77 -14.90 -5.89
N THR A 108 6.54 -14.50 -5.52
CA THR A 108 5.31 -15.11 -6.02
C THR A 108 5.12 -14.89 -7.53
N LEU A 109 5.40 -13.69 -8.03
CA LEU A 109 5.36 -13.39 -9.47
C LEU A 109 6.39 -14.22 -10.26
N ASN A 110 7.63 -14.33 -9.76
CA ASN A 110 8.66 -15.17 -10.37
C ASN A 110 8.29 -16.67 -10.35
N ALA A 111 7.72 -17.16 -9.24
CA ALA A 111 7.24 -18.54 -9.14
C ALA A 111 6.11 -18.82 -10.14
N MET A 112 5.12 -17.93 -10.27
CA MET A 112 4.09 -18.03 -11.30
C MET A 112 4.68 -18.03 -12.72
N GLY A 113 5.65 -17.15 -12.99
CA GLY A 113 6.35 -17.09 -14.28
C GLY A 113 7.02 -18.42 -14.64
N PHE A 114 7.68 -19.06 -13.67
CA PHE A 114 8.25 -20.41 -13.83
C PHE A 114 7.16 -21.43 -14.18
N VAL A 115 6.04 -21.44 -13.45
CA VAL A 115 4.94 -22.38 -13.75
C VAL A 115 4.39 -22.17 -15.16
N TYR A 116 4.12 -20.92 -15.58
CA TYR A 116 3.66 -20.65 -16.95
C TYR A 116 4.69 -21.07 -18.02
N SER A 117 5.99 -20.87 -17.79
CA SER A 117 7.05 -21.34 -18.70
C SER A 117 7.05 -22.86 -18.84
N THR A 118 6.87 -23.60 -17.72
CA THR A 118 6.78 -25.06 -17.73
C THR A 118 5.49 -25.62 -18.35
N LEU A 119 4.43 -24.81 -18.40
CA LEU A 119 3.18 -25.12 -19.12
C LEU A 119 3.23 -24.70 -20.61
N GLY A 120 4.37 -24.22 -21.11
CA GLY A 120 4.55 -23.77 -22.49
C GLY A 120 4.07 -22.35 -22.79
N ASN A 121 3.44 -21.65 -21.83
CA ASN A 121 3.01 -20.27 -22.02
C ASN A 121 4.17 -19.30 -21.71
N LYS A 122 5.11 -19.25 -22.66
CA LYS A 122 6.36 -18.49 -22.57
C LYS A 122 6.14 -16.97 -22.48
N GLN A 123 5.17 -16.44 -23.23
CA GLN A 123 4.85 -15.01 -23.25
C GLN A 123 4.29 -14.55 -21.89
N GLN A 124 3.36 -15.32 -21.28
CA GLN A 124 2.85 -14.99 -19.95
C GLN A 124 3.94 -15.09 -18.86
N ALA A 125 4.88 -16.04 -19.01
CA ALA A 125 6.03 -16.14 -18.12
C ALA A 125 6.90 -14.87 -18.15
N LEU A 126 7.24 -14.38 -19.34
CA LEU A 126 8.01 -13.14 -19.51
C LEU A 126 7.31 -11.92 -18.88
N VAL A 127 5.98 -11.81 -19.01
CA VAL A 127 5.22 -10.72 -18.37
C VAL A 127 5.39 -10.75 -16.85
N LEU A 128 5.26 -11.93 -16.23
CA LEU A 128 5.37 -12.08 -14.77
C LEU A 128 6.79 -11.87 -14.25
N TYR A 129 7.81 -12.33 -14.97
CA TYR A 129 9.21 -12.06 -14.64
C TYR A 129 9.55 -10.57 -14.73
N ASN A 130 9.06 -9.87 -15.75
CA ASN A 130 9.26 -8.42 -15.86
C ASN A 130 8.50 -7.64 -14.76
N GLN A 131 7.42 -8.18 -14.20
CA GLN A 131 6.73 -7.62 -13.04
C GLN A 131 7.47 -7.86 -11.71
N SER A 132 8.22 -8.97 -11.56
CA SER A 132 8.99 -9.23 -10.31
C SER A 132 10.27 -8.40 -10.19
N LEU A 133 10.97 -8.13 -11.31
CA LEU A 133 12.22 -7.35 -11.33
C LEU A 133 12.17 -5.99 -10.61
N PRO A 134 11.21 -5.07 -10.87
CA PRO A 134 11.16 -3.78 -10.18
C PRO A 134 10.93 -3.92 -8.67
N LEU A 135 10.16 -4.93 -8.25
CA LEU A 135 9.92 -5.21 -6.82
C LEU A 135 11.18 -5.75 -6.13
N PHE A 136 11.92 -6.66 -6.79
CA PHE A 136 13.22 -7.13 -6.26
C PHE A 136 14.23 -5.99 -6.13
N ARG A 137 14.28 -5.07 -7.10
CA ARG A 137 15.11 -3.86 -7.03
C ARG A 137 14.73 -2.95 -5.87
N GLN A 138 13.43 -2.73 -5.68
CA GLN A 138 12.88 -1.88 -4.61
C GLN A 138 13.29 -2.38 -3.22
N VAL A 139 13.40 -3.70 -3.01
CA VAL A 139 13.84 -4.31 -1.74
C VAL A 139 15.33 -4.69 -1.72
N GLY A 140 16.08 -4.39 -2.78
CA GLY A 140 17.51 -4.70 -2.89
C GLY A 140 17.88 -6.19 -2.97
N TYR A 141 16.94 -7.09 -3.28
CA TYR A 141 17.16 -8.54 -3.23
C TYR A 141 17.78 -9.07 -4.53
N LYS A 142 19.11 -9.06 -4.61
CA LYS A 142 19.89 -9.33 -5.83
C LYS A 142 19.85 -10.78 -6.30
N GLU A 143 19.73 -11.73 -5.38
CA GLU A 143 19.57 -13.15 -5.68
C GLU A 143 18.24 -13.41 -6.41
N GLY A 144 17.19 -12.66 -6.04
CA GLY A 144 15.90 -12.67 -6.73
C GLY A 144 15.97 -12.09 -8.14
N GLU A 145 16.67 -10.96 -8.33
CA GLU A 145 16.91 -10.39 -9.66
C GLU A 145 17.68 -11.38 -10.57
N ALA A 146 18.79 -11.92 -10.09
CA ALA A 146 19.63 -12.87 -10.85
C ALA A 146 18.86 -14.13 -11.25
N THR A 147 18.08 -14.71 -10.31
CA THR A 147 17.22 -15.87 -10.59
C THR A 147 16.18 -15.55 -11.67
N THR A 148 15.59 -14.35 -11.62
CA THR A 148 14.60 -13.91 -12.61
C THR A 148 15.24 -13.72 -13.99
N PHE A 149 16.45 -13.17 -14.07
CA PHE A 149 17.17 -13.04 -15.34
C PHE A 149 17.54 -14.40 -15.96
N ASN A 150 18.02 -15.36 -15.17
CA ASN A 150 18.30 -16.72 -15.64
C ASN A 150 17.02 -17.39 -16.18
N ASN A 151 15.89 -17.20 -15.49
CA ASN A 151 14.57 -17.68 -15.91
C ASN A 151 14.08 -17.04 -17.23
N ILE A 152 14.37 -15.75 -17.45
CA ILE A 152 14.09 -15.04 -18.72
C ILE A 152 14.96 -15.60 -19.85
N GLY A 153 16.26 -15.82 -19.60
CA GLY A 153 17.18 -16.44 -20.56
C GLY A 153 16.67 -17.79 -21.06
N GLY A 154 16.39 -18.72 -20.14
CA GLY A 154 15.83 -20.03 -20.49
C GLY A 154 14.41 -20.01 -21.07
N VAL A 155 13.73 -18.86 -21.11
CA VAL A 155 12.52 -18.67 -21.93
C VAL A 155 12.88 -18.26 -23.36
N TYR A 156 13.85 -17.36 -23.55
CA TYR A 156 14.30 -16.97 -24.89
C TYR A 156 15.00 -18.11 -25.62
N ASP A 157 15.87 -18.89 -24.95
CA ASP A 157 16.52 -20.07 -25.54
C ASP A 157 15.46 -21.04 -26.11
N ALA A 158 14.45 -21.37 -25.29
CA ALA A 158 13.35 -22.26 -25.67
C ALA A 158 12.40 -21.68 -26.76
N LEU A 159 12.46 -20.38 -27.04
CA LEU A 159 11.74 -19.74 -28.15
C LEU A 159 12.60 -19.72 -29.43
N GLY A 160 13.92 -19.57 -29.30
CA GLY A 160 14.88 -19.72 -30.39
C GLY A 160 14.85 -21.13 -30.99
N ASP A 161 14.93 -22.15 -30.12
CA ASP A 161 14.84 -23.58 -30.48
C ASP A 161 13.56 -23.93 -31.28
N GLN A 162 12.47 -23.18 -31.11
CA GLN A 162 11.23 -23.39 -31.89
C GLN A 162 11.30 -22.76 -33.29
N GLY A 163 12.07 -21.68 -33.46
CA GLY A 163 12.27 -21.01 -34.75
C GLY A 163 13.19 -21.76 -35.70
N GLU A 164 14.10 -22.60 -35.19
CA GLU A 164 15.06 -23.38 -36.01
C GLU A 164 14.54 -24.75 -36.47
N ARG A 165 13.30 -25.12 -36.12
CA ARG A 165 12.72 -26.47 -36.35
C ARG A 165 11.78 -26.56 -37.56
N ILE A 166 11.96 -25.69 -38.56
CA ILE A 166 11.13 -25.56 -39.77
C ILE A 166 11.88 -25.93 -41.05
#